data_AF-A0A554J694-F1
#
_entry.id   AF-A0A554J694-F1
#
_cell.length_a   1.000
_cell.length_b   1.000
_cell.length_c   1.000
_cell.angle_alpha   90.00
_cell.angle_beta   90.00
_cell.angle_gamma   90.00
#
_symmetry.space_group_name_H-M   'P 1'
#
loop_
_entity.id
_entity.type
_entity.pdbx_description
1 polymer ?
#
loop_
_entity_poly.entity_id
_entity_poly.type
_entity_poly.pdbx_seq_one_letter_code
_entity_poly.pdbx_strand_id
1 'polypeptide(L)'
;MFPTNFIVLVALIACEWIVGCASVPQEESFAKVFGRGIVTVTSNTGGTVSTFVVAAEEVLSTGRRVRIDGRCDSACALFADLARPNVCITKKAVFGFHQMTRVITFTSGETMRGIPLTTRVRSVEIREPPHASPDIKAWVEKRGGFPSVAPSRFCRRRALRLPAPRLARRSSARIVRSRRSTGRSPETSLRCPQCS
;
A
#
# COMPACT_ATOMS: atom_id res chain seq x y z
N MET A 1 -6.55 65.04 14.64
CA MET A 1 -5.56 64.89 15.73
C MET A 1 -5.73 63.48 16.27
N PHE A 2 -4.77 62.60 16.00
CA PHE A 2 -4.84 61.15 16.26
C PHE A 2 -4.68 60.82 17.77
N PRO A 3 -4.99 59.59 18.24
CA PRO A 3 -4.06 58.48 18.00
C PRO A 3 -4.78 57.25 17.41
N THR A 4 -4.59 56.87 16.14
CA THR A 4 -3.57 55.93 15.61
C THR A 4 -3.25 54.66 16.40
N ASN A 5 -3.81 54.40 17.59
CA ASN A 5 -3.39 53.25 18.42
C ASN A 5 -4.33 52.04 18.38
N PHE A 6 -5.49 52.11 17.73
CA PHE A 6 -6.44 50.98 17.74
C PHE A 6 -6.28 50.00 16.58
N ILE A 7 -5.60 50.39 15.49
CA ILE A 7 -5.45 49.53 14.31
C ILE A 7 -4.24 48.60 14.43
N VAL A 8 -3.24 48.96 15.24
CA VAL A 8 -2.00 48.16 15.35
C VAL A 8 -2.18 46.93 16.27
N LEU A 9 -3.14 46.94 17.20
CA LEU A 9 -3.31 45.81 18.13
C LEU A 9 -4.10 44.62 17.55
N VAL A 10 -4.80 44.79 16.42
CA VAL A 10 -5.50 43.69 15.73
C VAL A 10 -4.56 42.93 14.79
N ALA A 11 -3.38 43.50 14.46
CA ALA A 11 -2.42 42.89 13.55
C ALA A 11 -1.46 41.88 14.21
N LEU A 12 -1.49 41.70 15.53
CA LEU A 12 -0.56 40.82 16.26
C LEU A 12 -1.19 39.55 16.84
N ILE A 13 -2.50 39.33 16.68
CA ILE A 13 -3.18 38.10 17.13
C ILE A 13 -4.13 37.61 16.02
N ALA A 14 -3.56 36.94 15.01
CA ALA A 14 -4.25 35.97 14.16
C ALA A 14 -3.32 35.25 13.16
N CYS A 15 -1.99 35.45 13.23
CA CYS A 15 -1.05 34.55 12.57
C CYS A 15 -0.74 33.30 13.43
N GLU A 16 -1.62 32.93 14.36
CA GLU A 16 -1.65 31.59 14.96
C GLU A 16 -2.53 30.61 14.17
N TRP A 17 -2.96 30.98 12.96
CA TRP A 17 -3.49 30.03 11.97
C TRP A 17 -2.42 29.54 10.99
N ILE A 18 -1.13 29.59 11.36
CA ILE A 18 -0.05 29.03 10.54
C ILE A 18 0.15 27.52 10.76
N VAL A 19 -0.39 26.92 11.82
CA VAL A 19 -0.16 25.50 12.10
C VAL A 19 -1.44 24.69 11.91
N GLY A 20 -1.73 24.33 10.65
CA GLY A 20 -2.92 23.53 10.33
C GLY A 20 -2.81 22.61 9.13
N CYS A 21 -1.87 22.82 8.22
CA CYS A 21 -1.47 21.80 7.27
C CYS A 21 -0.27 21.04 7.84
N ALA A 22 -0.46 20.32 8.94
CA ALA A 22 0.37 19.15 9.16
C ALA A 22 -0.04 18.15 8.07
N SER A 23 0.53 18.30 6.87
CA SER A 23 0.65 17.18 5.96
C SER A 23 1.46 16.13 6.72
N VAL A 24 0.75 15.17 7.33
CA VAL A 24 1.37 13.94 7.85
C VAL A 24 2.33 13.50 6.75
N PRO A 25 3.64 13.33 7.02
CA PRO A 25 4.57 13.07 5.94
C PRO A 25 4.13 11.78 5.27
N GLN A 26 3.60 11.91 4.05
CA GLN A 26 3.00 10.78 3.34
C GLN A 26 4.03 9.65 3.23
N GLU A 27 5.32 10.01 3.17
CA GLU A 27 6.54 9.19 3.25
C GLU A 27 6.66 8.18 4.42
N GLU A 28 5.83 8.27 5.48
CA GLU A 28 6.00 7.45 6.68
C GLU A 28 5.55 6.00 6.52
N SER A 29 4.47 5.73 5.80
CA SER A 29 3.85 4.39 5.77
C SER A 29 4.67 3.42 4.94
N PHE A 30 5.15 3.84 3.78
CA PHE A 30 6.08 3.09 2.96
C PHE A 30 7.39 2.82 3.72
N ALA A 31 7.96 3.86 4.34
CA ALA A 31 9.17 3.70 5.13
C ALA A 31 8.98 2.73 6.31
N LYS A 32 7.78 2.68 6.90
CA LYS A 32 7.43 1.75 7.98
C LYS A 32 7.36 0.29 7.52
N VAL A 33 6.91 0.02 6.29
CA VAL A 33 6.74 -1.37 5.80
C VAL A 33 7.94 -1.88 4.99
N PHE A 34 8.69 -0.99 4.34
CA PHE A 34 9.84 -1.37 3.49
C PHE A 34 11.18 -0.80 3.97
N GLY A 35 11.19 0.29 4.74
CA GLY A 35 12.39 1.05 5.09
C GLY A 35 12.55 2.32 4.26
N ARG A 36 13.23 3.33 4.82
CA ARG A 36 13.48 4.61 4.14
C ARG A 36 14.40 4.41 2.92
N GLY A 37 14.10 5.10 1.82
CA GLY A 37 14.90 5.07 0.59
C GLY A 37 14.86 3.75 -0.19
N ILE A 38 14.09 2.76 0.27
CA ILE A 38 13.98 1.49 -0.43
C ILE A 38 13.17 1.66 -1.71
N VAL A 39 13.76 1.28 -2.83
CA VAL A 39 13.10 1.23 -4.14
C VAL A 39 13.06 -0.18 -4.73
N THR A 40 13.81 -1.12 -4.15
CA THR A 40 13.79 -2.54 -4.50
C THR A 40 13.52 -3.39 -3.26
N VAL A 41 12.47 -4.20 -3.32
CA VAL A 41 12.10 -5.17 -2.29
C VAL A 41 12.59 -6.55 -2.71
N THR A 42 13.58 -7.09 -1.97
CA THR A 42 14.14 -8.44 -2.22
C THR A 42 13.55 -9.49 -1.28
N SER A 43 13.06 -9.10 -0.11
CA SER A 43 12.36 -9.98 0.83
C SER A 43 11.49 -9.17 1.77
N ASN A 44 10.19 -9.45 1.81
CA ASN A 44 9.26 -8.91 2.80
C ASN A 44 8.19 -9.95 3.12
N THR A 45 8.02 -10.29 4.40
CA THR A 45 7.09 -11.33 4.86
C THR A 45 5.67 -10.81 5.11
N GLY A 46 5.43 -9.52 4.89
CA GLY A 46 4.20 -8.82 5.21
C GLY A 46 4.14 -8.35 6.66
N GLY A 47 2.92 -8.09 7.15
CA GLY A 47 2.66 -7.50 8.45
C GLY A 47 1.22 -7.01 8.54
N THR A 48 0.98 -5.93 9.28
CA THR A 48 -0.35 -5.34 9.43
C THR A 48 -0.90 -4.85 8.09
N VAL A 49 -1.99 -5.46 7.63
CA VAL A 49 -2.63 -5.17 6.33
C VAL A 49 -2.90 -3.68 6.12
N SER A 50 -3.45 -2.99 7.13
CA SER A 50 -3.76 -1.55 7.00
C SER A 50 -2.53 -0.69 6.72
N THR A 51 -1.36 -1.04 7.26
CA THR A 51 -0.13 -0.28 6.99
C THR A 51 0.33 -0.44 5.55
N PHE A 52 0.16 -1.62 4.95
CA PHE A 52 0.49 -1.87 3.54
C PHE A 52 -0.53 -1.25 2.58
N VAL A 53 -1.81 -1.15 2.97
CA VAL A 53 -2.83 -0.41 2.20
C VAL A 53 -2.46 1.08 2.13
N VAL A 54 -2.15 1.71 3.27
CA VAL A 54 -1.74 3.13 3.30
C VAL A 54 -0.42 3.34 2.54
N ALA A 55 0.54 2.40 2.65
CA ALA A 55 1.76 2.47 1.84
C ALA A 55 1.49 2.36 0.33
N ALA A 56 0.50 1.57 -0.09
CA ALA A 56 0.12 1.47 -1.51
C ALA A 56 -0.54 2.78 -1.98
N GLU A 57 -1.41 3.37 -1.17
CA GLU A 57 -2.01 4.68 -1.44
C GLU A 57 -0.96 5.78 -1.57
N GLU A 58 0.01 5.83 -0.65
CA GLU A 58 1.16 6.74 -0.71
C GLU A 58 1.95 6.55 -2.01
N VAL A 59 2.26 5.31 -2.38
CA VAL A 59 3.03 5.02 -3.60
C VAL A 59 2.28 5.47 -4.85
N LEU A 60 0.95 5.27 -4.87
CA LEU A 60 0.08 5.72 -5.96
C LEU A 60 0.00 7.26 -6.02
N SER A 61 -0.20 7.94 -4.89
CA SER A 61 -0.36 9.40 -4.84
C SER A 61 0.93 10.16 -5.15
N THR A 62 2.07 9.63 -4.71
CA THR A 62 3.39 10.26 -4.92
C THR A 62 4.00 9.94 -6.28
N GLY A 63 3.46 8.95 -7.01
CA GLY A 63 4.09 8.46 -8.24
C GLY A 63 5.39 7.68 -7.99
N ARG A 64 5.72 7.36 -6.73
CA ARG A 64 6.89 6.56 -6.37
C ARG A 64 6.84 5.22 -7.09
N ARG A 65 7.98 4.74 -7.59
CA ARG A 65 8.08 3.40 -8.20
C ARG A 65 8.81 2.42 -7.29
N VAL A 66 8.31 1.19 -7.27
CA VAL A 66 8.81 0.13 -6.40
C VAL A 66 9.06 -1.12 -7.22
N ARG A 67 10.25 -1.70 -7.09
CA ARG A 67 10.63 -2.95 -7.76
C ARG A 67 10.53 -4.12 -6.79
N ILE A 68 9.74 -5.14 -7.11
CA ILE A 68 9.74 -6.40 -6.36
C ILE A 68 10.69 -7.37 -7.08
N ASP A 69 11.82 -7.68 -6.44
CA ASP A 69 12.92 -8.51 -6.99
C ASP A 69 13.18 -9.78 -6.16
N GLY A 70 12.19 -10.22 -5.38
CA GLY A 70 12.31 -11.42 -4.56
C GLY A 70 11.03 -11.73 -3.79
N ARG A 71 11.17 -12.19 -2.56
CA ARG A 71 10.05 -12.70 -1.78
C ARG A 71 9.13 -11.56 -1.32
N CYS A 72 7.83 -11.69 -1.52
CA CYS A 72 6.83 -10.71 -1.11
C CYS A 72 5.55 -11.45 -0.68
N ASP A 73 5.41 -11.69 0.62
CA ASP A 73 4.31 -12.49 1.16
C ASP A 73 3.23 -11.63 1.82
N SER A 74 2.03 -12.20 1.98
CA SER A 74 0.99 -11.66 2.84
C SER A 74 0.62 -10.22 2.44
N ALA A 75 0.66 -9.28 3.38
CA ALA A 75 0.40 -7.86 3.13
C ALA A 75 1.35 -7.21 2.10
N CYS A 76 2.58 -7.72 1.90
CA CYS A 76 3.45 -7.26 0.82
C CYS A 76 2.84 -7.59 -0.55
N ALA A 77 2.32 -8.81 -0.72
CA ALA A 77 1.69 -9.21 -1.97
C ALA A 77 0.45 -8.37 -2.27
N LEU A 78 -0.32 -8.02 -1.22
CA LEU A 78 -1.44 -7.09 -1.33
C LEU A 78 -1.00 -5.69 -1.75
N PHE A 79 0.07 -5.15 -1.17
CA PHE A 79 0.64 -3.88 -1.60
C PHE A 79 0.98 -3.89 -3.10
N ALA A 80 1.63 -4.96 -3.58
CA ALA A 80 2.00 -5.09 -4.98
C ALA A 80 0.78 -5.17 -5.91
N ASP A 81 -0.33 -5.74 -5.42
CA ASP A 81 -1.62 -5.83 -6.11
C ASP A 81 -2.34 -4.47 -6.17
N LEU A 82 -2.34 -3.72 -5.07
CA LEU A 82 -2.97 -2.40 -4.98
C LEU A 82 -2.20 -1.33 -5.77
N ALA A 83 -0.87 -1.32 -5.66
CA ALA A 83 0.00 -0.35 -6.30
C ALA A 83 0.50 -0.79 -7.70
N ARG A 84 -0.21 -1.70 -8.38
CA ARG A 84 0.18 -2.28 -9.70
C ARG A 84 0.74 -1.27 -10.72
N PRO A 85 0.13 -0.09 -10.94
CA PRO A 85 0.66 0.89 -11.90
C PRO A 85 2.08 1.37 -11.59
N ASN A 86 2.48 1.33 -10.32
CA ASN A 86 3.74 1.87 -9.81
C ASN A 86 4.72 0.77 -9.36
N VAL A 87 4.32 -0.50 -9.47
CA VAL A 87 5.10 -1.65 -9.06
C VAL A 87 5.61 -2.41 -10.29
N CYS A 88 6.94 -2.52 -10.40
CA CYS A 88 7.55 -3.38 -11.41
C CYS A 88 7.97 -4.72 -10.76
N ILE A 89 7.63 -5.86 -11.38
CA ILE A 89 7.88 -7.21 -10.85
C ILE A 89 8.95 -7.91 -11.70
N THR A 90 10.03 -8.39 -11.10
CA THR A 90 11.10 -9.11 -11.81
C THR A 90 10.87 -10.62 -11.83
N LYS A 91 11.60 -11.37 -12.68
CA LYS A 91 11.55 -12.83 -12.74
C LYS A 91 11.92 -13.55 -11.43
N LYS A 92 12.65 -12.88 -10.53
CA LYS A 92 13.02 -13.42 -9.21
C LYS A 92 11.89 -13.32 -8.18
N ALA A 93 10.86 -12.52 -8.47
CA ALA A 93 9.80 -12.28 -7.51
C ALA A 93 8.97 -13.54 -7.25
N VAL A 94 8.71 -13.79 -5.98
CA VAL A 94 7.87 -14.89 -5.50
C VAL A 94 6.87 -14.33 -4.51
N PHE A 95 5.59 -14.49 -4.83
CA PHE A 95 4.49 -13.97 -4.01
C PHE A 95 3.82 -15.07 -3.20
N GLY A 96 3.57 -14.82 -1.91
CA GLY A 96 2.86 -15.73 -1.01
C GLY A 96 1.49 -15.20 -0.61
N PHE A 97 0.44 -15.99 -0.86
CA PHE A 97 -0.95 -15.64 -0.54
C PHE A 97 -1.52 -16.54 0.56
N HIS A 98 -2.26 -15.95 1.49
CA HIS A 98 -2.98 -16.64 2.57
C HIS A 98 -4.09 -15.74 3.14
N GLN A 99 -4.97 -16.29 3.95
CA GLN A 99 -6.02 -15.55 4.66
C GLN A 99 -5.43 -14.62 5.71
N MET A 100 -6.06 -13.47 5.94
CA MET A 100 -5.64 -12.55 7.00
C MET A 100 -6.35 -12.87 8.33
N THR A 101 -5.66 -12.56 9.42
CA THR A 101 -6.21 -12.63 10.78
C THR A 101 -6.68 -11.25 11.20
N ARG A 102 -7.95 -11.11 11.58
CA ARG A 102 -8.51 -9.91 12.18
C ARG A 102 -8.80 -10.18 13.65
N VAL A 103 -8.11 -9.44 14.53
CA VAL A 103 -8.38 -9.46 15.96
C VAL A 103 -9.43 -8.40 16.26
N ILE A 104 -10.60 -8.82 16.73
CA ILE A 104 -11.66 -7.93 17.19
C ILE A 104 -11.46 -7.78 18.70
N THR A 105 -11.29 -6.55 19.15
CA THR A 105 -11.14 -6.23 20.56
C THR A 105 -12.41 -5.60 21.11
N PHE A 106 -12.70 -5.88 22.37
CA PHE A 106 -13.61 -5.09 23.18
C PHE A 106 -12.80 -4.13 24.03
N THR A 107 -13.35 -2.94 24.20
CA THR A 107 -12.71 -1.86 24.93
C THR A 107 -13.72 -1.33 25.93
N SER A 108 -13.39 -1.38 27.22
CA SER A 108 -14.19 -0.74 28.28
C SER A 108 -13.33 0.16 29.16
N GLY A 109 -13.89 1.28 29.64
CA GLY A 109 -13.34 2.06 30.75
C GLY A 109 -11.98 2.74 30.52
N GLU A 110 -11.65 3.64 31.46
CA GLU A 110 -10.59 4.67 31.52
C GLU A 110 -9.44 4.58 30.49
N THR A 111 -9.18 5.73 29.86
CA THR A 111 -8.05 5.92 28.95
C THR A 111 -6.85 6.48 29.71
N MET A 112 -5.67 5.91 29.48
CA MET A 112 -4.41 6.56 29.84
C MET A 112 -3.78 7.10 28.55
N ARG A 113 -3.66 8.42 28.43
CA ARG A 113 -3.17 9.11 27.20
C ARG A 113 -3.92 8.69 25.93
N GLY A 114 -5.24 8.52 26.03
CA GLY A 114 -6.09 8.08 24.91
C GLY A 114 -6.03 6.59 24.59
N ILE A 115 -5.25 5.79 25.33
CA ILE A 115 -5.23 4.32 25.20
C ILE A 115 -6.13 3.71 26.28
N PRO A 116 -7.19 2.99 25.91
CA PRO A 116 -8.08 2.37 26.87
C PRO A 116 -7.42 1.19 27.59
N LEU A 117 -7.42 1.25 28.92
CA LEU A 117 -6.67 0.36 29.81
C LEU A 117 -7.17 -1.09 29.79
N THR A 118 -8.41 -1.34 29.38
CA THR A 118 -8.96 -2.71 29.32
C THR A 118 -9.31 -3.15 27.88
N THR A 119 -8.33 -3.02 26.97
CA THR A 119 -8.46 -3.64 25.65
C THR A 119 -8.33 -5.16 25.78
N ARG A 120 -9.42 -5.90 25.56
CA ARG A 120 -9.45 -7.36 25.56
C ARG A 120 -9.77 -7.90 24.17
N VAL A 121 -9.18 -9.03 23.79
CA VAL A 121 -9.57 -9.72 22.56
C VAL A 121 -10.96 -10.31 22.74
N ARG A 122 -11.91 -9.91 21.90
CA ARG A 122 -13.27 -10.45 21.83
C ARG A 122 -13.32 -11.67 20.92
N SER A 123 -12.77 -11.57 19.72
CA SER A 123 -12.73 -12.68 18.76
C SER A 123 -11.57 -12.53 17.77
N VAL A 124 -11.22 -13.65 17.13
CA VAL A 124 -10.23 -13.69 16.05
C VAL A 124 -10.90 -14.28 14.82
N GLU A 125 -10.96 -13.51 13.74
CA GLU A 125 -11.50 -13.94 12.46
C GLU A 125 -10.36 -14.25 11.50
N ILE A 126 -10.46 -15.38 10.80
CA ILE A 126 -9.60 -15.70 9.66
C ILE A 126 -10.46 -15.52 8.42
N ARG A 127 -10.05 -14.62 7.52
CA ARG A 127 -10.83 -14.29 6.32
C ARG A 127 -9.94 -13.99 5.13
N GLU A 128 -10.53 -14.03 3.94
CA GLU A 128 -9.82 -13.66 2.71
C GLU A 128 -9.23 -12.24 2.81
N PRO A 129 -8.05 -12.00 2.22
CA PRO A 129 -7.48 -10.67 2.20
C PRO A 129 -8.45 -9.68 1.56
N PRO A 130 -8.80 -8.60 2.25
CA PRO A 130 -9.57 -7.54 1.64
C PRO A 130 -8.72 -6.97 0.50
N HIS A 131 -9.38 -6.62 -0.60
CA HIS A 131 -8.77 -5.96 -1.77
C HIS A 131 -7.88 -6.80 -2.71
N ALA A 132 -7.87 -8.13 -2.59
CA ALA A 132 -7.27 -8.96 -3.64
C ALA A 132 -8.02 -8.76 -4.98
N SER A 133 -7.28 -8.50 -6.06
CA SER A 133 -7.84 -8.27 -7.39
C SER A 133 -8.56 -9.52 -7.93
N PRO A 134 -9.54 -9.38 -8.85
CA PRO A 134 -10.27 -10.52 -9.39
C PRO A 134 -9.39 -11.59 -10.03
N ASP A 135 -8.28 -11.20 -10.68
CA ASP A 135 -7.33 -12.15 -11.29
C ASP A 135 -6.54 -12.95 -10.24
N ILE A 136 -6.13 -12.33 -9.13
CA ILE A 136 -5.48 -13.05 -8.02
C ILE A 136 -6.47 -13.99 -7.35
N LYS A 137 -7.69 -13.50 -7.06
CA LYS A 137 -8.76 -14.32 -6.46
C LYS A 137 -9.06 -15.55 -7.30
N ALA A 138 -9.35 -15.37 -8.59
CA ALA A 138 -9.62 -16.47 -9.51
C ALA A 138 -8.44 -17.45 -9.62
N TRP A 139 -7.20 -16.96 -9.53
CA TRP A 139 -6.00 -17.82 -9.56
C TRP A 139 -5.83 -18.65 -8.30
N VAL A 140 -6.10 -18.06 -7.13
CA VAL A 140 -6.02 -18.70 -5.81
C VAL A 140 -7.15 -19.73 -5.64
N GLU A 141 -8.37 -19.36 -6.02
CA GLU A 141 -9.55 -20.24 -5.98
C GLU A 141 -9.32 -21.53 -6.78
N LYS A 142 -8.76 -21.41 -7.99
CA LYS A 142 -8.37 -22.56 -8.84
C LYS A 142 -7.33 -23.50 -8.20
N ARG A 143 -6.77 -23.14 -7.04
CA ARG A 143 -5.75 -23.91 -6.30
C ARG A 143 -6.18 -24.25 -4.88
N GLY A 144 -7.48 -24.23 -4.60
CA GLY A 144 -8.03 -24.60 -3.30
C GLY A 144 -8.24 -23.43 -2.34
N GLY A 145 -8.22 -22.20 -2.84
CA GLY A 145 -8.50 -21.00 -2.04
C GLY A 145 -7.30 -20.52 -1.23
N PHE A 146 -7.48 -19.40 -0.50
CA PHE A 146 -6.44 -18.84 0.36
C PHE A 146 -6.21 -19.77 1.57
N PRO A 147 -4.99 -20.27 1.82
CA PRO A 147 -4.71 -21.05 3.02
C PRO A 147 -4.92 -20.22 4.29
N SER A 148 -5.41 -20.85 5.37
CA SER A 148 -5.57 -20.19 6.67
C SER A 148 -4.25 -19.91 7.40
N VAL A 149 -3.17 -20.56 6.97
CA VAL A 149 -1.84 -20.45 7.59
C VAL A 149 -0.90 -19.59 6.74
N ALA A 150 -0.20 -18.67 7.40
CA ALA A 150 0.83 -17.87 6.74
C ALA A 150 2.03 -18.75 6.29
N PRO A 151 2.67 -18.44 5.14
CA PRO A 151 3.81 -19.18 4.61
C PRO A 151 5.02 -19.29 5.55
N SER A 152 5.08 -18.51 6.63
CA SER A 152 6.19 -18.50 7.59
C SER A 152 6.29 -19.77 8.44
N ARG A 153 5.25 -20.60 8.49
CA ARG A 153 5.24 -21.85 9.29
C ARG A 153 5.30 -23.14 8.48
N PHE A 154 5.22 -23.07 7.15
CA PHE A 154 5.14 -24.27 6.32
C PHE A 154 6.40 -24.44 5.48
N CYS A 155 7.06 -25.58 5.64
CA CYS A 155 8.09 -26.08 4.73
C CYS A 155 7.72 -25.75 3.28
N ARG A 156 8.71 -25.26 2.52
CA ARG A 156 8.74 -24.70 1.16
C ARG A 156 7.81 -25.27 0.07
N ARG A 157 6.99 -26.30 0.33
CA ARG A 157 6.25 -27.11 -0.64
C ARG A 157 4.73 -26.83 -0.77
N ARG A 158 4.10 -26.00 0.08
CA ARG A 158 2.62 -25.79 0.04
C ARG A 158 2.09 -24.36 0.10
N ALA A 159 2.95 -23.34 0.23
CA ALA A 159 2.49 -21.97 0.05
C ALA A 159 2.09 -21.76 -1.42
N LEU A 160 0.94 -21.12 -1.68
CA LEU A 160 0.57 -20.66 -3.01
C LEU A 160 1.58 -19.61 -3.48
N ARG A 161 2.62 -20.09 -4.16
CA ARG A 161 3.71 -19.26 -4.69
C ARG A 161 3.42 -18.90 -6.13
N LEU A 162 3.35 -17.61 -6.40
CA LEU A 162 3.20 -17.06 -7.74
C LEU A 162 4.57 -16.65 -8.28
N PRO A 163 5.05 -17.24 -9.39
CA PRO A 163 6.12 -16.64 -10.16
C PRO A 163 5.60 -15.36 -10.84
N ALA A 164 6.44 -14.33 -10.81
CA ALA A 164 6.26 -12.99 -11.36
C ALA A 164 5.39 -12.79 -12.63
N PRO A 165 5.55 -13.54 -13.74
CA PRO A 165 4.88 -13.20 -15.00
C PRO A 165 3.35 -13.27 -14.96
N ARG A 166 2.76 -13.92 -13.95
CA ARG A 166 1.30 -14.06 -13.83
C ARG A 166 0.61 -12.83 -13.22
N LEU A 167 1.31 -12.06 -12.38
CA LEU A 167 0.77 -10.85 -11.75
C LEU A 167 0.89 -9.62 -12.65
N ALA A 168 1.89 -9.56 -13.53
CA ALA A 168 2.09 -8.42 -14.43
C ALA A 168 1.10 -8.33 -15.60
N ARG A 169 0.27 -9.36 -15.83
CA ARG A 169 -0.60 -9.45 -17.01
C ARG A 169 -1.93 -8.74 -16.79
N ARG A 170 -1.92 -7.40 -16.78
CA ARG A 170 -3.03 -6.63 -17.36
C ARG A 170 -2.55 -6.02 -18.65
N SER A 171 -2.96 -6.64 -19.76
CA SER A 171 -2.86 -6.06 -21.09
C SER A 171 -3.50 -4.68 -21.05
N SER A 172 -2.77 -3.66 -21.48
CA SER A 172 -3.33 -2.36 -21.82
C SER A 172 -4.59 -2.59 -22.66
N ALA A 173 -5.71 -2.00 -22.25
CA ALA A 173 -6.88 -1.90 -23.09
C ALA A 173 -6.39 -1.45 -24.49
N ARG A 174 -6.74 -2.23 -25.51
CA ARG A 174 -6.42 -1.91 -26.90
C ARG A 174 -7.16 -0.62 -27.24
N ILE A 175 -6.52 0.52 -27.03
CA ILE A 175 -6.94 1.79 -27.61
C ILE A 175 -6.86 1.58 -29.11
N VAL A 176 -8.02 1.39 -29.74
CA VAL A 176 -8.17 1.51 -31.19
C VAL A 176 -7.82 2.96 -31.51
N ARG A 177 -6.57 3.21 -31.95
CA ARG A 177 -6.14 4.51 -32.44
C ARG A 177 -6.91 4.82 -33.72
N SER A 178 -7.93 5.66 -33.61
CA SER A 178 -8.44 6.44 -34.74
C SER A 178 -7.30 7.34 -35.24
N ARG A 179 -7.00 7.26 -36.54
CA ARG A 179 -6.00 8.11 -37.19
C ARG A 179 -6.53 9.55 -37.26
N ARG A 180 -5.81 10.52 -36.69
CA ARG A 180 -5.59 11.85 -37.32
C ARG A 180 -4.53 12.72 -36.61
N SER A 181 -3.64 13.24 -37.47
CA SER A 181 -2.92 14.54 -37.47
C SER A 181 -2.14 15.02 -36.23
N THR A 182 -0.81 15.02 -36.40
CA THR A 182 0.14 16.12 -36.15
C THR A 182 -0.06 17.01 -34.91
N GLY A 183 0.79 16.79 -33.90
CA GLY A 183 1.02 17.72 -32.80
C GLY A 183 2.08 17.16 -31.84
N ARG A 184 3.29 17.72 -31.87
CA ARG A 184 4.41 17.36 -31.00
C ARG A 184 4.15 17.94 -29.60
N SER A 185 3.96 17.07 -28.61
CA SER A 185 4.09 17.38 -27.18
C SER A 185 4.67 16.15 -26.46
N PRO A 186 5.58 16.28 -25.49
CA PRO A 186 6.28 15.14 -24.91
C PRO A 186 5.38 14.45 -23.88
N GLU A 187 4.62 13.44 -24.31
CA GLU A 187 4.00 12.49 -23.40
C GLU A 187 5.12 11.66 -22.73
N THR A 188 5.36 11.92 -21.45
CA THR A 188 6.04 11.00 -20.53
C THR A 188 5.37 9.64 -20.58
N SER A 189 5.95 8.74 -21.38
CA SER A 189 5.57 7.33 -21.50
C SER A 189 5.70 6.62 -20.15
N LEU A 190 4.59 6.50 -19.43
CA LEU A 190 4.36 5.64 -18.26
C LEU A 190 4.42 4.16 -18.65
N ARG A 191 5.61 3.67 -19.00
CA ARG A 191 5.93 2.24 -19.07
C ARG A 191 7.06 1.98 -18.10
N CYS A 192 6.92 1.05 -17.15
CA CYS A 192 8.08 0.39 -16.53
C CYS A 192 8.84 -0.28 -17.68
N PRO A 193 9.96 0.27 -18.17
CA PRO A 193 10.73 -0.39 -19.21
C PRO A 193 11.47 -1.51 -18.48
N GLN A 194 11.05 -2.73 -18.74
CA GLN A 194 11.84 -3.95 -18.58
C GLN A 194 12.52 -4.12 -17.22
N CYS A 195 11.85 -4.86 -16.32
CA CYS A 195 12.58 -5.64 -15.33
C CYS A 195 13.38 -6.71 -16.06
N SER A 196 14.61 -6.37 -16.45
CA SER A 196 15.63 -7.29 -16.97
C SER A 196 16.03 -8.30 -15.90
#